data_AF-A0AAD0WFK8-F1
#
_entry.id   AF-A0AAD0WFK8-F1
#
_cell.length_a   1.000
_cell.length_b   1.000
_cell.length_c   1.000
_cell.angle_alpha   90.00
_cell.angle_beta   90.00
_cell.angle_gamma   90.00
#
_symmetry.space_group_name_H-M   'P 1'
#
loop_
_entity.id
_entity.type
_entity.pdbx_description
1 polymer ?
#
loop_
_entity_poly.entity_id
_entity_poly.type
_entity_poly.pdbx_seq_one_letter_code
_entity_poly.pdbx_strand_id
1 'polypeptide(L)'
;MRLHAARMRLSGMGLAAVLGLASGFAGARLPAPTAEQKAKADVDKAKAAWSDKVAAFQLCKAQDRAVAQYQASGKGTRVQAGAPCADPGPFVPPVPPAPATPAAKG
;
A
#
# COMPACT_ATOMS: atom_id res chain seq x y z
N MET A 1 -9.70 -18.59 -20.03
CA MET A 1 -9.74 -17.54 -18.98
C MET A 1 -10.83 -17.76 -17.92
N ARG A 2 -12.06 -18.18 -18.26
CA ARG A 2 -13.17 -18.34 -17.28
C ARG A 2 -12.91 -19.37 -16.16
N LEU A 3 -12.20 -20.47 -16.45
CA LEU A 3 -11.81 -21.47 -15.44
C LEU A 3 -10.77 -20.95 -14.43
N HIS A 4 -9.90 -20.03 -14.83
CA HIS A 4 -8.88 -19.45 -13.94
C HIS A 4 -9.53 -18.43 -12.98
N ALA A 5 -10.50 -17.66 -13.48
CA ALA A 5 -11.31 -16.74 -12.66
C ALA A 5 -12.18 -17.48 -11.63
N ALA A 6 -12.74 -18.65 -12.00
CA ALA A 6 -13.52 -19.48 -11.07
C ALA A 6 -12.65 -20.11 -9.98
N ARG A 7 -11.44 -20.58 -10.31
CA ARG A 7 -10.46 -21.11 -9.34
C ARG A 7 -9.93 -20.05 -8.39
N MET A 8 -9.71 -18.82 -8.86
CA MET A 8 -9.31 -17.68 -8.01
C MET A 8 -10.40 -17.25 -7.03
N ARG A 9 -11.68 -17.24 -7.46
CA ARG A 9 -12.81 -16.87 -6.58
C ARG A 9 -13.06 -17.90 -5.47
N LEU A 10 -12.89 -19.19 -5.77
CA LEU A 10 -13.04 -20.25 -4.77
C LEU A 10 -11.89 -20.25 -3.74
N SER A 11 -10.66 -19.92 -4.19
CA SER A 11 -9.50 -19.78 -3.30
C SER A 11 -9.55 -18.52 -2.43
N GLY A 12 -10.08 -17.40 -2.96
CA GLY A 12 -10.27 -16.16 -2.20
C GLY A 12 -11.32 -16.26 -1.09
N MET A 13 -12.40 -17.02 -1.32
CA MET A 13 -13.43 -17.25 -0.30
C MET A 13 -12.91 -18.08 0.89
N GLY A 14 -12.01 -19.04 0.63
CA GLY A 14 -11.39 -19.86 1.67
C GLY A 14 -10.44 -19.06 2.56
N LEU A 15 -9.65 -18.16 1.99
CA LEU A 15 -8.76 -17.29 2.76
C LEU A 15 -9.55 -16.30 3.63
N ALA A 16 -10.64 -15.74 3.12
CA ALA A 16 -11.52 -14.84 3.87
C ALA A 16 -12.22 -15.53 5.06
N ALA A 17 -12.65 -16.79 4.89
CA ALA A 17 -13.25 -17.58 5.96
C ALA A 17 -12.26 -17.90 7.09
N VAL A 18 -11.00 -18.21 6.75
CA VAL A 18 -9.93 -18.47 7.73
C VAL A 18 -9.53 -17.18 8.49
N LEU A 19 -9.51 -16.01 7.84
CA LEU A 19 -9.29 -14.73 8.52
C LEU A 19 -10.46 -14.33 9.45
N GLY A 20 -11.70 -14.67 9.07
CA GLY A 20 -12.89 -14.39 9.88
C GLY A 20 -12.91 -15.17 11.21
N LEU A 21 -12.50 -16.43 11.18
CA LEU A 21 -12.43 -17.29 12.37
C LEU A 21 -11.33 -16.87 13.36
N ALA A 22 -10.24 -16.26 12.88
CA ALA A 22 -9.18 -15.72 13.75
C ALA A 22 -9.57 -14.42 14.47
N SER A 23 -10.61 -13.71 14.00
CA SER A 23 -11.04 -12.43 14.57
C SER A 23 -11.93 -12.57 15.81
N GLY A 24 -12.40 -13.79 16.13
CA GLY A 24 -13.36 -14.04 17.22
C GLY A 24 -12.77 -14.39 18.60
N PHE A 25 -11.46 -14.69 18.69
CA PHE A 25 -10.82 -15.15 19.95
C PHE A 25 -9.95 -14.08 20.64
N ALA A 26 -10.18 -12.79 20.38
CA ALA A 26 -9.56 -11.68 21.13
C ALA A 26 -10.61 -10.96 22.01
N GLY A 27 -11.40 -11.73 22.76
CA GLY A 27 -12.39 -11.23 23.73
C GLY A 27 -11.87 -11.08 25.16
N ALA A 28 -10.56 -11.18 25.39
CA ALA A 28 -9.94 -10.81 26.66
C ALA A 28 -9.39 -9.38 26.49
N ARG A 29 -9.80 -8.44 27.37
CA ARG A 29 -9.42 -7.02 27.29
C ARG A 29 -7.92 -6.87 27.03
N LEU A 30 -7.55 -6.58 25.78
CA LEU A 30 -6.20 -6.19 25.46
C LEU A 30 -5.95 -4.86 26.18
N PRO A 31 -4.86 -4.74 26.97
CA PRO A 31 -4.46 -3.44 27.49
C PRO A 31 -4.37 -2.49 26.30
N ALA A 32 -4.81 -1.25 26.51
CA ALA A 32 -4.75 -0.22 25.48
C ALA A 32 -3.36 -0.28 24.81
N PRO A 33 -3.30 -0.28 23.46
CA PRO A 33 -2.03 -0.42 22.75
C PRO A 33 -1.05 0.58 23.34
N THR A 34 0.10 0.09 23.80
CA THR A 34 1.10 0.95 24.42
C THR A 34 1.53 2.01 23.40
N ALA A 35 2.01 3.16 23.86
CA ALA A 35 2.46 4.23 22.96
C ALA A 35 3.48 3.71 21.91
N GLU A 36 4.31 2.75 22.32
CA GLU A 36 5.24 1.99 21.48
C GLU A 36 4.55 1.22 20.32
N GLN A 37 3.44 0.53 20.60
CA GLN A 37 2.69 -0.22 19.59
C GLN A 37 1.98 0.70 18.60
N LYS A 38 1.47 1.84 19.08
CA LYS A 38 0.83 2.85 18.22
C LYS A 38 1.88 3.51 17.30
N ALA A 39 3.04 3.87 17.84
CA ALA A 39 4.14 4.42 17.05
C ALA A 39 4.60 3.45 15.95
N LYS A 40 4.76 2.16 16.26
CA LYS A 40 5.11 1.16 15.25
C LYS A 40 4.03 1.01 14.16
N ALA A 41 2.75 1.00 14.54
CA ALA A 41 1.65 0.93 13.58
C ALA A 41 1.62 2.15 12.64
N ASP A 42 1.92 3.34 13.15
CA ASP A 42 1.95 4.56 12.35
C ASP A 42 3.17 4.60 11.41
N VAL A 43 4.33 4.07 11.83
CA VAL A 43 5.49 3.86 10.96
C VAL A 43 5.19 2.84 9.87
N ASP A 44 4.55 1.72 10.20
CA ASP A 44 4.19 0.67 9.22
C ASP A 44 3.20 1.21 8.17
N LYS A 45 2.20 2.02 8.58
CA LYS A 45 1.29 2.71 7.65
C LYS A 45 2.01 3.72 6.77
N ALA A 46 2.93 4.51 7.33
CA ALA A 46 3.71 5.46 6.55
C ALA A 46 4.59 4.74 5.52
N LYS A 47 5.18 3.60 5.88
CA LYS A 47 5.97 2.77 4.97
C LYS A 47 5.11 2.20 3.85
N ALA A 48 3.91 1.71 4.15
CA ALA A 48 2.96 1.23 3.14
C ALA A 48 2.60 2.35 2.14
N ALA A 49 2.21 3.52 2.64
CA ALA A 49 1.88 4.67 1.80
C ALA A 49 3.08 5.13 0.93
N TRP A 50 4.30 5.05 1.45
CA TRP A 50 5.50 5.35 0.67
C TRP A 50 5.78 4.28 -0.39
N SER A 51 5.68 2.99 -0.04
CA SER A 51 5.82 1.87 -0.97
C SER A 51 4.82 1.95 -2.13
N ASP A 52 3.59 2.40 -1.88
CA ASP A 52 2.59 2.60 -2.93
C ASP A 52 3.02 3.69 -3.92
N LYS A 53 3.61 4.79 -3.44
CA LYS A 53 4.18 5.83 -4.31
C LYS A 53 5.36 5.31 -5.12
N VAL A 54 6.24 4.50 -4.52
CA VAL A 54 7.35 3.83 -5.22
C VAL A 54 6.82 2.90 -6.31
N ALA A 55 5.78 2.12 -6.03
CA ALA A 55 5.16 1.24 -7.01
C ALA A 55 4.57 2.03 -8.18
N ALA A 56 3.88 3.15 -7.91
CA ALA A 56 3.37 4.05 -8.94
C ALA A 56 4.49 4.63 -9.81
N PHE A 57 5.61 5.04 -9.20
CA PHE A 57 6.78 5.54 -9.92
C PHE A 57 7.40 4.48 -10.84
N GLN A 58 7.56 3.24 -10.36
CA GLN A 58 8.08 2.14 -11.17
C GLN A 58 7.14 1.78 -12.33
N LEU A 59 5.83 1.82 -12.09
CA LEU A 59 4.82 1.60 -13.13
C LEU A 59 4.91 2.67 -14.22
N CYS A 60 5.05 3.94 -13.84
CA CYS A 60 5.25 5.04 -14.78
C CYS A 60 6.50 4.81 -15.64
N LYS A 61 7.64 4.46 -15.02
CA LYS A 61 8.87 4.13 -15.77
C LYS A 61 8.72 2.92 -16.69
N ALA A 62 7.89 1.95 -16.34
CA ALA A 62 7.60 0.82 -17.22
C ALA A 62 6.78 1.26 -18.45
N GLN A 63 5.82 2.15 -18.27
CA GLN A 63 5.03 2.72 -19.36
C GLN A 63 5.92 3.54 -20.32
N ASP A 64 6.80 4.39 -19.79
CA ASP A 64 7.75 5.16 -20.61
C ASP A 64 8.65 4.25 -21.46
N ARG A 65 9.13 3.15 -20.88
CA ARG A 65 9.90 2.15 -21.63
C ARG A 65 9.06 1.51 -22.73
N ALA A 66 7.81 1.15 -22.46
CA ALA A 66 6.92 0.59 -23.48
C ALA A 66 6.68 1.57 -24.63
N VAL A 67 6.45 2.85 -24.33
CA VAL A 67 6.31 3.91 -25.33
C VAL A 67 7.60 4.05 -26.14
N ALA A 68 8.76 4.07 -25.50
CA ALA A 68 10.05 4.18 -26.18
C ALA A 68 10.29 3.01 -27.15
N GLN A 69 10.00 1.76 -26.73
CA GLN A 69 10.11 0.58 -27.59
C GLN A 69 9.15 0.65 -28.78
N TYR A 70 7.92 1.13 -28.56
CA TYR A 70 6.94 1.30 -29.62
C TYR A 70 7.38 2.35 -30.66
N GLN A 71 7.93 3.48 -30.22
CA GLN A 71 8.47 4.50 -31.12
C GLN A 71 9.71 3.99 -31.88
N ALA A 72 10.60 3.24 -31.21
CA ALA A 72 11.77 2.63 -31.84
C ALA A 72 11.40 1.58 -32.91
N SER A 73 10.22 0.96 -32.80
CA SER A 73 9.75 -0.05 -33.76
C SER A 73 9.27 0.53 -35.11
N GLY A 74 9.31 1.85 -35.29
CA GLY A 74 8.93 2.51 -36.55
C GLY A 74 7.42 2.46 -36.88
N LYS A 75 6.61 1.91 -35.97
CA LYS A 75 5.14 1.79 -36.10
C LYS A 75 4.37 2.92 -35.39
N GLY A 76 5.07 3.80 -34.68
CA GLY A 76 4.44 4.81 -33.82
C GLY A 76 4.30 6.18 -34.48
N THR A 77 3.05 6.64 -34.62
CA THR A 77 2.75 8.08 -34.60
C THR A 77 3.41 8.68 -33.35
N ARG A 78 4.11 9.81 -33.48
CA ARG A 78 4.83 10.48 -32.38
C ARG A 78 3.90 10.60 -31.16
N VAL A 79 4.15 9.78 -30.13
CA VAL A 79 3.37 9.83 -28.90
C VAL A 79 3.88 11.04 -28.12
N GLN A 80 2.99 11.97 -27.77
CA GLN A 80 3.33 13.10 -26.92
C GLN A 80 4.00 12.60 -25.64
N ALA A 81 5.11 13.23 -25.27
CA ALA A 81 5.79 12.93 -24.03
C ALA A 81 4.79 13.12 -22.87
N GLY A 82 4.60 12.05 -22.08
CA GLY A 82 3.79 12.11 -20.88
C GLY A 82 4.41 13.03 -19.83
N ALA A 83 3.65 13.33 -18.78
CA ALA A 83 4.21 13.99 -17.59
C ALA A 83 5.36 13.15 -17.01
N PRO A 84 6.44 13.77 -16.51
CA PRO A 84 7.54 13.03 -15.93
C PRO A 84 7.08 12.21 -14.72
N CYS A 85 7.63 11.01 -14.55
CA CYS A 85 7.33 10.17 -13.39
C CYS A 85 7.71 10.89 -12.09
N ALA A 86 6.76 11.03 -11.17
CA ALA A 86 6.98 11.68 -9.89
C ALA A 86 7.75 10.75 -8.95
N ASP A 87 9.01 11.10 -8.67
CA ASP A 87 9.84 10.36 -7.73
C ASP A 87 9.34 10.58 -6.28
N PRO A 88 9.11 9.51 -5.52
CA PRO A 88 8.58 9.61 -4.16
C PRO A 88 9.60 10.12 -3.13
N GLY A 89 10.87 10.26 -3.50
CA GLY A 89 11.96 10.61 -2.61
C GLY A 89 12.25 9.55 -1.53
N PRO A 90 13.25 9.81 -0.66
CA PRO A 90 13.55 8.94 0.48
C PRO A 90 12.37 8.85 1.46
N PHE A 91 12.19 7.69 2.09
CA PHE A 91 11.21 7.55 3.16
C PHE A 91 11.59 8.38 4.39
N VAL A 92 10.70 9.27 4.82
CA VAL A 92 10.84 10.02 6.07
C VAL A 92 9.89 9.41 7.11
N PRO A 93 10.40 8.84 8.21
CA PRO A 93 9.55 8.25 9.24
C PRO A 93 8.70 9.33 9.91
N PRO A 94 7.43 9.05 10.23
CA PRO A 94 6.59 10.00 10.94
C PRO A 94 7.18 10.30 12.33
N VAL A 95 7.27 11.58 12.68
CA VAL A 95 7.64 12.01 14.04
C VAL A 95 6.55 11.56 15.00
N PRO A 96 6.89 10.93 16.15
CA PRO A 96 5.89 10.54 17.13
C PRO A 96 5.07 11.76 17.58
N PRO A 97 3.73 11.65 17.65
CA PRO A 97 2.93 12.73 18.21
C PRO A 97 3.33 12.94 19.68
N ALA A 98 3.47 14.21 20.09
CA ALA A 98 3.73 14.57 21.48
C ALA A 98 2.64 13.95 22.39
N PRO A 99 2.99 13.49 23.61
CA PRO A 99 2.02 12.87 24.50
C PRO A 99 0.89 13.88 24.80
N ALA A 100 -0.32 13.55 24.39
CA ALA A 100 -1.50 14.29 24.80
C ALA A 100 -1.73 14.04 26.29
N THR A 101 -1.54 15.07 27.11
CA THR A 101 -1.97 15.08 28.51
C THR A 101 -3.48 14.81 28.55
N PRO A 102 -3.96 13.76 29.25
CA PRO A 102 -5.38 13.57 29.44
C PRO A 102 -5.97 14.79 30.15
N ALA A 103 -6.93 15.45 29.53
CA ALA A 103 -7.70 16.50 30.18
C ALA A 103 -8.51 15.84 31.32
N ALA A 104 -8.17 16.17 32.56
CA ALA A 104 -8.94 15.82 33.73
C ALA A 104 -10.34 16.44 33.62
N LYS A 105 -11.37 15.60 33.57
CA LYS A 105 -12.76 16.03 33.83
C LYS A 105 -12.98 15.88 35.33
N GLY A 106 -13.25 17.00 35.99
CA GLY A 106 -13.66 17.07 37.40
C GLY A 106 -15.10 16.62 37.62
#